data_AF-A0A2G5XF71-F1
#
_entry.id   AF-A0A2G5XF71-F1
#
_cell.length_a   1.000
_cell.length_b   1.000
_cell.length_c   1.000
_cell.angle_alpha   90.00
_cell.angle_beta   90.00
_cell.angle_gamma   90.00
#
_symmetry.space_group_name_H-M   'P 1'
#
loop_
_entity.id
_entity.type
_entity.pdbx_description
1 polymer ?
#
loop_
_entity_poly.entity_id
_entity_poly.type
_entity_poly.pdbx_seq_one_letter_code
_entity_poly.pdbx_strand_id
1 'polypeptide(L)'
;MLDSRYWKAGFFTALTSFVLLILGVRTVLGHDLIVNNYLTFAVFGLMVGIVTSLLLFYQLSIAFKMFMVVLVLAFAEMFRSFIMMDNEFSEAIGILSLFIISSFGLAISVIVQFIVKLARKK
;
A
#
# COMPACT_ATOMS: atom_id res chain seq x y z
N MET A 1 3.64 1.92 27.19
CA MET A 1 2.50 2.54 26.47
C MET A 1 2.89 2.67 25.00
N LEU A 2 2.18 2.03 24.06
CA LEU A 2 2.36 2.35 22.65
C LEU A 2 1.96 3.81 22.44
N ASP A 3 2.82 4.62 21.84
CA ASP A 3 2.45 5.97 21.44
C ASP A 3 1.25 5.87 20.49
N SER A 4 0.13 6.53 20.83
CA SER A 4 -1.13 6.44 20.06
C SER A 4 -0.96 6.82 18.59
N ARG A 5 0.13 7.56 18.28
CA ARG A 5 0.47 8.02 16.93
C ARG A 5 0.70 6.86 15.94
N TYR A 6 1.27 5.73 16.38
CA TYR A 6 1.60 4.61 15.48
C TYR A 6 0.36 3.89 14.97
N TRP A 7 -0.56 3.57 15.89
CA TRP A 7 -1.84 2.95 15.55
C TRP A 7 -2.70 3.85 14.68
N LYS A 8 -2.70 5.16 14.95
CA LYS A 8 -3.41 6.13 14.11
C LYS A 8 -2.88 6.12 12.69
N ALA A 9 -1.55 6.17 12.51
CA ALA A 9 -0.95 6.13 11.18
C ALA A 9 -1.31 4.84 10.42
N GLY A 10 -1.20 3.68 11.05
CA GLY A 10 -1.60 2.42 10.43
C GLY A 10 -3.08 2.34 10.10
N PHE A 11 -3.96 2.81 11.01
CA PHE A 11 -5.40 2.87 10.78
C PHE A 11 -5.74 3.76 9.58
N PHE A 12 -5.17 4.96 9.50
CA PHE A 12 -5.40 5.86 8.37
C PHE A 12 -4.85 5.29 7.07
N THR A 13 -3.69 4.64 7.08
CA THR A 13 -3.16 3.96 5.89
C THR A 13 -4.07 2.81 5.46
N ALA A 14 -4.56 2.00 6.39
CA ALA A 14 -5.50 0.92 6.09
C ALA A 14 -6.80 1.43 5.48
N LEU A 15 -7.42 2.41 6.15
CA LEU A 15 -8.68 3.00 5.73
C LEU A 15 -8.55 3.66 4.36
N THR A 16 -7.48 4.44 4.14
CA THR A 16 -7.23 5.10 2.86
C THR A 16 -7.01 4.09 1.75
N SER A 17 -6.22 3.04 2.00
CA SER A 17 -5.95 1.99 1.01
C SER A 17 -7.21 1.20 0.64
N PHE A 18 -8.05 0.90 1.63
CA PHE A 18 -9.35 0.27 1.44
C PHE A 18 -10.28 1.14 0.59
N VAL A 19 -10.40 2.43 0.92
CA VAL A 19 -11.24 3.38 0.17
C VAL A 19 -10.74 3.54 -1.26
N LEU A 20 -9.42 3.68 -1.48
CA LEU A 20 -8.85 3.81 -2.82
C LEU A 20 -9.09 2.56 -3.69
N LEU A 21 -9.01 1.36 -3.12
CA LEU A 21 -9.35 0.13 -3.84
C LEU A 21 -10.83 0.10 -4.26
N ILE A 22 -11.75 0.47 -3.35
CA ILE A 22 -13.17 0.55 -3.68
C ILE A 22 -13.40 1.58 -4.79
N LEU A 23 -12.79 2.75 -4.72
CA LEU A 23 -12.91 3.79 -5.75
C LEU A 23 -12.38 3.30 -7.09
N GLY A 24 -11.20 2.66 -7.11
CA GLY A 24 -10.63 2.09 -8.33
C GLY A 24 -11.55 1.05 -8.97
N VAL A 25 -12.00 0.04 -8.22
CA VAL A 25 -12.74 -1.07 -8.81
C VAL A 25 -14.21 -0.72 -9.09
N ARG A 26 -14.89 -0.03 -8.17
CA ARG A 26 -16.31 0.30 -8.35
C ARG A 26 -16.52 1.48 -9.27
N THR A 27 -15.77 2.56 -9.05
CA THR A 27 -16.06 3.85 -9.70
C THR A 27 -15.34 3.97 -11.04
N VAL A 28 -14.11 3.45 -11.17
CA VAL A 28 -13.35 3.57 -12.41
C VAL A 28 -13.65 2.42 -13.38
N LEU A 29 -13.62 1.16 -12.90
CA LEU A 29 -13.92 0.01 -13.76
C LEU A 29 -15.42 -0.26 -13.94
N GLY A 30 -16.28 0.36 -13.12
CA GLY A 30 -17.74 0.20 -13.22
C GLY A 30 -18.25 -1.19 -12.82
N HIS A 31 -17.43 -2.02 -12.15
CA HIS A 31 -17.85 -3.34 -11.71
C HIS A 31 -18.77 -3.28 -10.49
N ASP A 32 -19.82 -4.11 -10.52
CA ASP A 32 -20.63 -4.38 -9.34
C ASP A 32 -19.78 -5.12 -8.30
N LEU A 33 -19.63 -4.51 -7.12
CA LEU A 33 -18.87 -5.11 -6.04
C LEU A 33 -19.72 -6.18 -5.33
N ILE A 34 -19.34 -7.44 -5.54
CA ILE A 34 -19.83 -8.58 -4.74
C ILE A 34 -19.16 -8.52 -3.35
N VAL A 35 -19.85 -9.00 -2.31
CA VAL A 35 -19.39 -8.97 -0.90
C VAL A 35 -17.95 -9.51 -0.73
N ASN A 36 -17.55 -10.54 -1.48
CA ASN A 36 -16.19 -11.09 -1.45
C ASN A 36 -15.10 -10.07 -1.85
N ASN A 37 -15.42 -9.13 -2.74
CA ASN A 37 -14.45 -8.12 -3.18
C ASN A 37 -14.14 -7.13 -2.06
N TYR A 38 -15.15 -6.74 -1.28
CA TYR A 38 -14.97 -5.89 -0.11
C TYR A 38 -14.08 -6.55 0.95
N LEU A 39 -14.23 -7.86 1.17
CA LEU A 39 -13.40 -8.59 2.14
C LEU A 39 -11.94 -8.61 1.69
N THR A 40 -11.67 -8.88 0.40
CA THR A 40 -10.32 -8.85 -0.16
C THR A 40 -9.67 -7.47 -0.03
N PHE A 41 -10.41 -6.40 -0.34
CA PHE A 41 -9.89 -5.03 -0.19
C PHE A 41 -9.64 -4.66 1.26
N ALA A 42 -10.50 -5.10 2.18
CA ALA A 42 -10.31 -4.88 3.61
C ALA A 42 -9.06 -5.59 4.12
N VAL A 43 -8.82 -6.84 3.69
CA VAL A 43 -7.61 -7.59 4.02
C VAL A 43 -6.36 -6.88 3.51
N PHE A 44 -6.36 -6.40 2.26
CA PHE A 44 -5.23 -5.63 1.73
C PHE A 44 -4.98 -4.36 2.56
N GLY A 45 -6.03 -3.57 2.80
CA GLY A 45 -5.95 -2.35 3.62
C GLY A 45 -5.38 -2.63 5.01
N LEU A 46 -5.88 -3.66 5.69
CA LEU A 46 -5.37 -4.07 7.00
C LEU A 46 -3.90 -4.48 6.92
N MET A 47 -3.49 -5.25 5.91
CA MET A 47 -2.08 -5.65 5.76
C MET A 47 -1.16 -4.42 5.65
N VAL A 48 -1.46 -3.47 4.77
CA VAL A 48 -0.62 -2.27 4.62
C VAL A 48 -0.67 -1.37 5.87
N GLY A 49 -1.80 -1.32 6.58
CA GLY A 49 -1.91 -0.60 7.85
C GLY A 49 -1.10 -1.23 8.99
N ILE A 50 -1.09 -2.57 9.08
CA ILE A 50 -0.27 -3.32 10.04
C ILE A 50 1.21 -3.09 9.73
N VAL A 51 1.62 -3.24 8.46
CA VAL A 51 3.00 -2.96 8.04
C VAL A 51 3.41 -1.55 8.42
N THR A 52 2.57 -0.56 8.12
CA THR A 52 2.82 0.85 8.46
C THR A 52 3.00 1.06 9.96
N SER A 53 2.13 0.46 10.77
CA SER A 53 2.23 0.50 12.24
C SER A 53 3.54 -0.10 12.74
N LEU A 54 3.93 -1.25 12.18
CA LEU A 54 5.16 -1.96 12.57
C LEU A 54 6.41 -1.16 12.21
N LEU A 55 6.47 -0.56 11.02
CA LEU A 55 7.60 0.29 10.62
C LEU A 55 7.80 1.45 11.59
N LEU A 56 6.72 2.10 12.03
CA LEU A 56 6.79 3.18 13.02
C LEU A 56 7.12 2.68 14.42
N PHE A 57 6.51 1.56 14.85
CA PHE A 57 6.75 0.95 16.15
C PHE A 57 8.23 0.58 16.35
N TYR A 58 8.86 -0.02 15.33
CA TYR A 58 10.29 -0.37 15.34
C TYR A 58 11.21 0.81 14.99
N GLN A 59 10.68 2.04 14.94
CA GLN A 59 11.43 3.27 14.64
C GLN A 59 12.20 3.20 13.31
N LEU A 60 11.62 2.52 12.30
CA LEU A 60 12.15 2.37 10.95
C LEU A 60 11.69 3.55 10.08
N SER A 61 12.04 4.77 10.49
CA SER A 61 11.51 6.00 9.90
C SER A 61 11.87 6.22 8.43
N ILE A 62 13.03 5.72 7.97
CA ILE A 62 13.44 5.78 6.55
C ILE A 62 12.58 4.81 5.74
N ALA A 63 12.44 3.58 6.22
CA ALA A 63 11.61 2.58 5.57
C ALA A 63 10.15 3.03 5.49
N PHE A 64 9.60 3.59 6.57
CA PHE A 64 8.25 4.15 6.59
C PHE A 64 8.06 5.21 5.51
N LYS A 65 8.93 6.24 5.47
CA LYS A 65 8.80 7.33 4.49
C LYS A 65 8.89 6.82 3.05
N MET A 66 9.83 5.93 2.76
CA MET A 66 9.96 5.34 1.43
C MET A 66 8.76 4.49 1.07
N PHE A 67 8.30 3.63 1.98
CA PHE A 67 7.16 2.76 1.74
C PHE A 67 5.88 3.56 1.47
N MET A 68 5.65 4.67 2.18
CA MET A 68 4.50 5.55 1.90
C MET A 68 4.55 6.14 0.49
N VAL A 69 5.73 6.57 0.01
CA VAL A 69 5.90 7.07 -1.37
C VAL A 69 5.63 5.94 -2.37
N VAL A 70 6.18 4.76 -2.16
CA VAL A 70 5.98 3.62 -3.07
C VAL A 70 4.52 3.16 -3.07
N LEU A 71 3.83 3.18 -1.92
CA LEU A 71 2.41 2.85 -1.85
C LEU A 71 1.56 3.82 -2.67
N VAL A 72 1.86 5.12 -2.63
CA VAL A 72 1.20 6.12 -3.48
C VAL A 72 1.46 5.83 -4.96
N LEU A 73 2.71 5.51 -5.34
CA LEU A 73 3.05 5.15 -6.72
C LEU A 73 2.33 3.87 -7.18
N ALA A 74 2.19 2.89 -6.29
CA ALA A 74 1.49 1.64 -6.57
C ALA A 74 0.00 1.89 -6.85
N PHE A 75 -0.65 2.75 -6.07
CA PHE A 75 -2.02 3.19 -6.35
C PHE A 75 -2.12 4.00 -7.63
N ALA A 76 -1.19 4.92 -7.88
CA ALA A 76 -1.17 5.72 -9.10
C ALA A 76 -1.08 4.84 -10.35
N GLU A 77 -0.23 3.81 -10.33
CA GLU A 77 -0.11 2.84 -11.43
C GLU A 77 -1.37 2.00 -11.61
N MET A 78 -2.00 1.56 -10.52
CA MET A 78 -3.29 0.88 -10.57
C MET A 78 -4.35 1.73 -11.29
N PHE A 79 -4.53 2.98 -10.85
CA PHE A 79 -5.49 3.90 -11.48
C PHE A 79 -5.12 4.21 -12.94
N ARG A 80 -3.82 4.39 -13.23
CA ARG A 80 -3.33 4.60 -14.60
C ARG A 80 -3.71 3.42 -15.51
N SER A 81 -3.54 2.19 -15.03
CA SER A 81 -3.95 0.97 -15.75
C SER A 81 -5.44 1.03 -16.07
N PHE A 82 -6.28 1.24 -15.04
CA PHE A 82 -7.73 1.26 -15.19
C PHE A 82 -8.24 2.33 -16.18
N ILE A 83 -7.57 3.49 -16.27
CA ILE A 83 -8.02 4.61 -17.09
C ILE A 83 -7.42 4.59 -18.51
N MET A 84 -6.16 4.17 -18.65
CA MET A 84 -5.41 4.33 -19.91
C MET A 84 -5.24 3.04 -20.71
N MET A 85 -5.59 1.89 -20.15
CA MET A 85 -5.49 0.61 -20.87
C MET A 85 -6.87 0.16 -21.34
N ASP A 86 -7.08 0.24 -22.65
CA ASP A 86 -8.34 -0.17 -23.32
C ASP A 86 -8.31 -1.66 -23.70
N ASN A 87 -7.91 -2.53 -22.77
CA ASN A 87 -7.90 -3.97 -23.00
C ASN A 87 -8.48 -4.75 -21.82
N GLU A 88 -8.87 -6.00 -22.07
CA GLU A 88 -9.50 -6.90 -21.09
C GLU A 88 -8.59 -7.22 -19.88
N PHE A 89 -7.29 -6.93 -19.97
CA PHE A 89 -6.33 -7.19 -18.90
C PHE A 89 -6.11 -5.99 -17.98
N SER A 90 -6.72 -4.84 -18.27
CA SER A 90 -6.53 -3.59 -17.53
C SER A 90 -6.76 -3.73 -16.03
N GLU A 91 -7.81 -4.45 -15.63
CA GLU A 91 -8.13 -4.72 -14.22
C GLU A 91 -7.03 -5.57 -13.56
N ALA A 92 -6.70 -6.71 -14.15
CA ALA A 92 -5.72 -7.63 -13.60
C ALA A 92 -4.35 -6.96 -13.47
N ILE A 93 -3.92 -6.20 -14.49
CA ILE A 93 -2.66 -5.47 -14.49
C ILE A 93 -2.66 -4.40 -13.39
N GLY A 94 -3.74 -3.62 -13.26
CA GLY A 94 -3.82 -2.58 -12.24
C GLY A 94 -3.73 -3.18 -10.82
N ILE A 95 -4.49 -4.23 -10.53
CA ILE A 95 -4.46 -4.89 -9.22
C ILE A 95 -3.09 -5.53 -8.97
N LEU A 96 -2.54 -6.29 -9.93
CA LEU A 96 -1.22 -6.90 -9.79
C LEU A 96 -0.12 -5.87 -9.59
N SER A 97 -0.18 -4.73 -10.28
CA SER A 97 0.78 -3.63 -10.11
C SER A 97 0.78 -3.11 -8.67
N LEU A 98 -0.40 -2.95 -8.06
CA LEU A 98 -0.52 -2.53 -6.67
C LEU A 98 0.20 -3.51 -5.74
N PHE A 99 -0.04 -4.82 -5.88
CA PHE A 99 0.60 -5.85 -5.05
C PHE A 99 2.12 -5.93 -5.27
N ILE A 100 2.56 -5.95 -6.53
CA ILE A 100 3.98 -6.09 -6.88
C ILE A 100 4.75 -4.86 -6.41
N ILE A 101 4.33 -3.66 -6.81
CA ILE A 101 5.03 -2.41 -6.48
C ILE A 101 5.06 -2.20 -4.97
N SER A 102 3.95 -2.44 -4.25
CA SER A 102 3.93 -2.28 -2.80
C SER A 102 4.82 -3.30 -2.08
N SER A 103 4.84 -4.56 -2.51
CA SER A 103 5.63 -5.63 -1.88
C SER A 103 7.14 -5.44 -2.09
N PHE A 104 7.57 -5.22 -3.33
CA PHE A 104 8.97 -4.92 -3.63
C PHE A 104 9.40 -3.58 -3.03
N GLY A 105 8.51 -2.59 -3.07
CA GLY A 105 8.67 -1.30 -2.41
C GLY A 105 8.99 -1.41 -0.93
N LEU A 106 8.23 -2.24 -0.21
CA LEU A 106 8.46 -2.52 1.21
C LEU A 106 9.82 -3.17 1.43
N ALA A 107 10.14 -4.23 0.67
CA ALA A 107 11.40 -4.94 0.79
C ALA A 107 12.60 -4.00 0.58
N ILE A 108 12.59 -3.20 -0.49
CA ILE A 108 13.62 -2.21 -0.79
C ILE A 108 13.71 -1.16 0.33
N SER A 109 12.58 -0.65 0.81
CA SER A 109 12.52 0.34 1.89
C SER A 109 13.18 -0.16 3.18
N VAL A 110 12.94 -1.43 3.52
CA VAL A 110 13.55 -2.09 4.68
C VAL A 110 15.05 -2.32 4.47
N ILE A 111 15.46 -2.81 3.29
CA ILE A 111 16.88 -2.99 2.93
C ILE A 111 17.64 -1.67 3.06
N VAL A 112 17.12 -0.59 2.46
CA VAL A 112 17.75 0.75 2.52
C VAL A 112 17.87 1.24 3.97
N GLN A 113 16.83 1.05 4.78
CA GLN A 113 16.85 1.40 6.20
C GLN A 113 17.96 0.66 6.96
N PHE A 114 18.22 -0.62 6.66
CA PHE A 114 19.30 -1.38 7.28
C PHE A 114 20.68 -0.92 6.80
N ILE A 115 20.86 -0.69 5.50
CA ILE A 115 22.11 -0.17 4.93
C ILE A 115 22.49 1.16 5.60
N VAL A 116 21.54 2.10 5.70
CA VAL A 116 21.78 3.41 6.33
C VAL A 116 22.12 3.27 7.81
N LYS A 117 21.43 2.38 8.55
CA LYS A 117 21.74 2.12 9.97
C LYS A 117 23.14 1.53 10.15
N LEU A 118 23.57 0.64 9.28
CA LEU A 118 24.91 0.03 9.33
C LEU A 118 26.00 1.07 8.99
N ALA A 119 25.78 1.89 7.97
CA ALA A 119 26.71 2.94 7.57
C ALA A 119 26.93 4.01 8.64
N ARG A 120 25.88 4.35 9.43
CA ARG A 120 25.97 5.32 10.54
C ARG A 120 26.56 4.75 11.83
N LYS A 121 26.69 3.43 11.94
CA LYS A 121 27.32 2.75 13.10
C LYS A 121 28.83 2.63 12.96
N LYS A 122 29.35 2.85 11.74
CA LYS A 122 30.78 3.09 11.49
C LYS A 122 31.08 4.56 11.69
#